data_AF-T1ZGP7-F1
#
_entry.id   AF-T1ZGP7-F1
#
_cell.length_a   1.000
_cell.length_b   1.000
_cell.length_c   1.000
_cell.angle_alpha   90.00
_cell.angle_beta   90.00
_cell.angle_gamma   90.00
#
_symmetry.space_group_name_H-M   'P 1'
#
loop_
_entity.id
_entity.type
_entity.pdbx_description
1 polymer ?
#
loop_
_entity_poly.entity_id
_entity_poly.type
_entity_poly.pdbx_seq_one_letter_code
_entity_poly.pdbx_strand_id
1 'polypeptide(L)'
;MVKEVIVESFELDHTIVKAPYVRLIGEEIGPKGDIISNFDIRLVQPNEDSIPTAGLHTIEHLLAKLIRTRIDGMIDCSPFGCRTGFHMIMWGRHSTTEIAKVIKASLEEIAGETTWTDVPGTTIESCGNYKDHSLFSAKEWCKLILDQGISDDPFKRHPCVKYWIHIFSNFQSTFLLYFNFKIGFFKSLFIRSAYTTWSTTSDIVVILCPASLEEAPQWYILCLSVFQSMIIYLSWNSPPDF
;
A
#
# COMPACT_ATOMS: atom_id res chain seq x y z
N MET A 1 6.77 34.48 -27.86
CA MET A 1 6.89 34.41 -26.38
C MET A 1 7.40 33.03 -26.04
N VAL A 2 8.50 32.93 -25.31
CA VAL A 2 9.03 31.64 -24.84
C VAL A 2 8.09 31.17 -23.73
N LYS A 3 7.52 29.97 -23.88
CA LYS A 3 6.71 29.36 -22.83
C LYS A 3 7.66 29.01 -21.68
N GLU A 4 7.49 29.66 -20.54
CA GLU A 4 8.15 29.25 -19.30
C GLU A 4 7.57 27.89 -18.89
N VAL A 5 8.42 26.88 -18.74
CA VAL A 5 8.03 25.51 -18.39
C VAL A 5 8.53 25.24 -16.98
N ILE A 6 7.61 25.27 -16.02
CA ILE A 6 7.87 24.82 -14.66
C ILE A 6 7.56 23.33 -14.61
N VAL A 7 8.54 22.53 -14.22
CA VAL A 7 8.38 21.09 -14.01
C VAL A 7 8.34 20.86 -12.51
N GLU A 8 7.16 20.57 -11.95
CA GLU A 8 6.92 20.44 -10.50
C GLU A 8 7.94 19.52 -9.82
N SER A 9 8.30 18.41 -10.48
CA SER A 9 9.22 17.43 -9.92
C SER A 9 10.63 17.98 -9.67
N PHE A 10 11.00 19.12 -10.29
CA PHE A 10 12.29 19.79 -10.08
C PHE A 10 12.25 20.82 -8.94
N GLU A 11 11.07 21.17 -8.43
CA GLU A 11 10.91 22.10 -7.30
C GLU A 11 10.83 21.39 -5.95
N LEU A 12 10.66 20.06 -5.94
CA LEU A 12 10.67 19.27 -4.71
C LEU A 12 12.06 19.30 -4.05
N ASP A 13 12.10 19.76 -2.80
CA ASP A 13 13.30 19.64 -1.96
C ASP A 13 13.47 18.17 -1.51
N HIS A 14 14.43 17.49 -2.12
CA HIS A 14 14.74 16.09 -1.85
C HIS A 14 15.44 15.87 -0.50
N THR A 15 15.88 16.93 0.20
CA THR A 15 16.58 16.81 1.50
C THR A 15 15.62 16.61 2.68
N ILE A 16 14.33 16.93 2.51
CA ILE A 16 13.33 16.87 3.59
C ILE A 16 12.38 15.68 3.49
N VAL A 17 12.42 14.94 2.38
CA VAL A 17 11.56 13.76 2.17
C VAL A 17 12.09 12.52 2.90
N LYS A 18 11.23 11.53 3.14
CA LYS A 18 11.52 10.32 3.91
C LYS A 18 11.04 9.06 3.20
N ALA A 19 11.87 8.53 2.32
CA ALA A 19 11.62 7.28 1.61
C ALA A 19 11.57 6.07 2.57
N PRO A 20 10.89 4.96 2.19
CA PRO A 20 10.08 4.78 0.98
C PRO A 20 8.70 5.44 1.08
N TYR A 21 8.25 6.12 0.01
CA TYR A 21 6.95 6.79 -0.02
C TYR A 21 6.27 6.77 -1.39
N VAL A 22 4.97 7.05 -1.40
CA VAL A 22 4.19 7.41 -2.59
C VAL A 22 3.71 8.85 -2.45
N ARG A 23 3.95 9.67 -3.47
CA ARG A 23 3.54 11.08 -3.52
C ARG A 23 2.82 11.38 -4.82
N LEU A 24 1.73 12.13 -4.77
CA LEU A 24 1.09 12.71 -5.94
C LEU A 24 1.94 13.91 -6.40
N ILE A 25 2.51 13.83 -7.61
CA ILE A 25 3.22 14.92 -8.27
C ILE A 25 2.20 15.96 -8.73
N GLY A 26 1.13 15.51 -9.38
CA GLY A 26 0.09 16.39 -9.86
C GLY A 26 -0.97 15.65 -10.67
N GLU A 27 -2.00 16.40 -11.04
CA GLU A 27 -3.07 15.97 -11.93
C GLU A 27 -3.09 16.87 -13.16
N GLU A 28 -3.26 16.28 -14.33
CA GLU A 28 -3.43 17.01 -15.59
C GLU A 28 -4.81 16.70 -16.18
N ILE A 29 -5.47 17.71 -16.74
CA ILE A 29 -6.78 17.58 -17.38
C ILE A 29 -6.58 17.69 -18.89
N GLY A 30 -6.94 16.63 -19.61
CA GLY A 30 -6.90 16.60 -21.06
C GLY A 30 -7.96 17.49 -21.71
N PRO A 31 -7.84 17.79 -23.01
CA PRO A 31 -8.77 18.69 -23.72
C PRO A 31 -10.24 18.28 -23.69
N LYS A 32 -10.53 17.00 -23.42
CA LYS A 32 -11.88 16.42 -23.35
C LYS A 32 -12.38 16.20 -21.91
N GLY A 33 -11.60 16.60 -20.91
CA GLY A 33 -11.95 16.45 -19.49
C GLY A 33 -11.41 15.18 -18.81
N ASP A 34 -10.73 14.30 -19.53
CA ASP A 34 -10.04 13.15 -18.94
C ASP A 34 -8.93 13.62 -17.98
N ILE A 35 -8.77 12.93 -16.85
CA ILE A 35 -7.77 13.26 -15.84
C ILE A 35 -6.63 12.25 -15.91
N ILE A 36 -5.40 12.74 -15.80
CA ILE A 36 -4.20 11.93 -15.59
C ILE A 36 -3.62 12.29 -14.24
N SER A 37 -3.35 11.28 -13.40
CA SER A 37 -2.60 11.43 -12.15
C SER A 37 -1.17 10.95 -12.34
N ASN A 38 -0.25 11.70 -11.75
CA ASN A 38 1.17 11.46 -11.84
C ASN A 38 1.76 11.23 -10.43
N PHE A 39 2.46 10.11 -10.22
CA PHE A 39 2.97 9.69 -8.92
C PHE A 39 4.51 9.51 -8.90
N ASP A 40 5.11 9.97 -7.80
CA ASP A 40 6.47 9.65 -7.38
C ASP A 40 6.43 8.43 -6.45
N ILE A 41 6.85 7.29 -6.98
CA ILE A 41 7.02 6.05 -6.20
C ILE A 41 8.48 6.00 -5.75
N ARG A 42 8.78 6.64 -4.61
CA ARG A 42 10.13 6.74 -4.09
C ARG A 42 10.46 5.51 -3.25
N LEU A 43 11.38 4.69 -3.73
CA LEU A 43 11.77 3.45 -3.09
C LEU A 43 13.00 3.62 -2.20
N VAL A 44 13.88 4.56 -2.53
CA VAL A 44 15.17 4.78 -1.87
C VAL A 44 15.34 6.24 -1.52
N GLN A 45 15.96 6.51 -0.39
CA GLN A 45 16.21 7.87 0.09
C GLN A 45 17.11 8.63 -0.91
N PRO A 46 16.68 9.80 -1.41
CA PRO A 46 17.47 10.56 -2.38
C PRO A 46 18.87 10.90 -1.86
N ASN A 47 19.87 10.74 -2.73
CA ASN A 47 21.29 11.04 -2.47
C ASN A 47 21.97 10.16 -1.40
N GLU A 48 21.29 9.16 -0.84
CA GLU A 48 21.89 8.21 0.11
C GLU A 48 22.24 6.86 -0.55
N ASP A 49 21.40 6.38 -1.46
CA ASP A 49 21.65 5.13 -2.19
C ASP A 49 20.92 5.11 -3.55
N SER A 50 21.15 4.07 -4.35
CA SER A 50 20.50 3.85 -5.65
C SER A 50 20.43 2.37 -6.02
N ILE A 51 19.33 1.97 -6.66
CA ILE A 51 19.12 0.58 -7.07
C ILE A 51 20.04 0.27 -8.28
N PRO A 52 20.84 -0.82 -8.26
CA PRO A 52 21.60 -1.27 -9.42
C PRO A 52 20.70 -1.54 -10.63
N THR A 53 21.21 -1.30 -11.84
CA THR A 53 20.42 -1.34 -13.07
C THR A 53 19.71 -2.68 -13.27
N ALA A 54 20.44 -3.79 -13.09
CA ALA A 54 19.89 -5.13 -13.23
C ALA A 54 18.71 -5.42 -12.30
N GLY A 55 18.76 -4.92 -11.06
CA GLY A 55 17.67 -5.07 -10.09
C GLY A 55 16.49 -4.18 -10.45
N LEU A 56 16.75 -2.91 -10.76
CA LEU A 56 15.73 -1.92 -11.11
C LEU A 56 14.95 -2.32 -12.36
N HIS A 57 15.66 -2.79 -13.39
CA HIS A 57 15.08 -3.25 -14.66
C HIS A 57 14.24 -4.52 -14.49
N THR A 58 14.66 -5.47 -13.64
CA THR A 58 13.81 -6.62 -13.30
C THR A 58 12.57 -6.19 -12.51
N ILE A 59 12.69 -5.24 -11.59
CA ILE A 59 11.53 -4.68 -10.86
C ILE A 59 10.57 -3.99 -11.82
N GLU A 60 11.06 -3.21 -12.79
CA GLU A 60 10.26 -2.56 -13.83
C GLU A 60 9.36 -3.57 -14.58
N HIS A 61 9.96 -4.64 -15.10
CA HIS A 61 9.23 -5.70 -15.83
C HIS A 61 8.13 -6.34 -14.96
N LEU A 62 8.43 -6.60 -13.69
CA LEU A 62 7.49 -7.18 -12.75
C LEU A 62 6.38 -6.19 -12.37
N LEU A 63 6.71 -4.94 -12.05
CA LEU A 63 5.72 -3.90 -11.71
C LEU A 63 4.74 -3.64 -12.86
N ALA A 64 5.23 -3.62 -14.11
CA ALA A 64 4.39 -3.44 -15.29
C ALA A 64 3.27 -4.50 -15.40
N LYS A 65 3.55 -5.74 -14.98
CA LYS A 65 2.57 -6.83 -14.89
C LYS A 65 1.73 -6.73 -13.61
N LEU A 66 2.38 -6.66 -12.45
CA LEU A 66 1.77 -6.81 -11.13
C LEU A 66 0.85 -5.66 -10.75
N ILE A 67 1.15 -4.44 -11.18
CA ILE A 67 0.28 -3.29 -10.90
C ILE A 67 -1.03 -3.45 -11.69
N ARG A 68 -0.96 -3.86 -12.96
CA ARG A 68 -2.14 -4.05 -13.82
C ARG A 68 -3.09 -5.16 -13.34
N THR A 69 -2.60 -6.10 -12.52
CA THR A 69 -3.48 -7.11 -11.90
C THR A 69 -4.15 -6.62 -10.61
N ARG A 70 -3.73 -5.45 -10.09
CA ARG A 70 -4.16 -4.91 -8.79
C ARG A 70 -4.97 -3.63 -8.92
N ILE A 71 -4.75 -2.84 -9.96
CA ILE A 71 -5.46 -1.61 -10.23
C ILE A 71 -5.57 -1.36 -11.73
N ASP A 72 -6.73 -0.86 -12.15
CA ASP A 72 -6.99 -0.46 -13.53
C ASP A 72 -6.44 0.96 -13.81
N GLY A 73 -6.28 1.30 -15.09
CA GLY A 73 -5.97 2.67 -15.50
C GLY A 73 -4.49 3.06 -15.49
N MET A 74 -3.57 2.15 -15.18
CA MET A 74 -2.13 2.43 -15.30
C MET A 74 -1.73 2.63 -16.78
N ILE A 75 -1.22 3.83 -17.08
CA ILE A 75 -0.66 4.18 -18.39
C ILE A 75 0.76 3.63 -18.46
N ASP A 76 1.62 4.03 -17.51
CA ASP A 76 3.03 3.69 -17.48
C ASP A 76 3.59 3.66 -16.05
N CYS A 77 4.66 2.89 -15.84
CA CYS A 77 5.41 2.85 -14.59
C CYS A 77 6.91 2.65 -14.92
N SER A 78 7.61 3.76 -15.12
CA SER A 78 8.98 3.79 -15.63
C SER A 78 10.00 4.15 -14.53
N PRO A 79 11.23 3.62 -14.56
CA PRO A 79 12.24 3.93 -13.56
C PRO A 79 12.68 5.39 -13.65
N PHE A 80 12.96 6.01 -12.51
CA PHE A 80 13.64 7.31 -12.50
C PHE A 80 15.09 7.16 -12.97
N GLY A 81 15.59 8.15 -13.70
CA GLY A 81 17.00 8.21 -14.10
C GLY A 81 17.99 8.24 -12.93
N CYS A 82 17.58 8.77 -11.77
CA CYS A 82 18.37 8.73 -10.54
C CYS A 82 18.38 7.35 -9.84
N ARG A 83 17.58 6.39 -10.33
CA ARG A 83 17.48 5.00 -9.83
C ARG A 83 17.02 4.85 -8.38
N THR A 84 16.31 5.85 -7.85
CA THR A 84 15.76 5.83 -6.48
C THR A 84 14.28 5.45 -6.40
N GLY A 85 13.64 5.13 -7.52
CA GLY A 85 12.20 4.90 -7.58
C GLY A 85 11.64 4.87 -9.00
N PHE A 86 10.33 5.04 -9.11
CA PHE A 86 9.57 4.97 -10.36
C PHE A 86 8.63 6.17 -10.52
N HIS A 87 8.47 6.58 -11.78
CA HIS A 87 7.45 7.49 -12.26
C HIS A 87 6.23 6.69 -12.68
N MET A 88 5.09 6.91 -12.06
CA MET A 88 3.86 6.18 -12.36
C MET A 88 2.76 7.12 -12.84
N ILE A 89 2.18 6.81 -14.00
CA ILE A 89 1.13 7.62 -14.63
C ILE A 89 -0.15 6.79 -14.72
N MET A 90 -1.28 7.37 -14.31
CA MET A 90 -2.57 6.71 -14.29
C MET A 90 -3.67 7.59 -14.88
N TRP A 91 -4.66 6.95 -15.50
CA TRP A 91 -5.96 7.56 -15.78
C TRP A 91 -6.75 7.75 -14.50
N GLY A 92 -7.47 8.87 -14.41
CA GLY A 92 -8.36 9.17 -13.28
C GLY A 92 -7.63 9.75 -12.08
N ARG A 93 -8.36 9.86 -10.96
CA ARG A 93 -7.86 10.35 -9.67
C ARG A 93 -7.63 9.17 -8.74
N HIS A 94 -6.44 9.07 -8.18
CA HIS A 94 -6.09 8.04 -7.20
C HIS A 94 -5.50 8.66 -5.94
N SER A 95 -5.77 8.03 -4.80
CA SER A 95 -5.15 8.45 -3.53
C SER A 95 -3.75 7.86 -3.40
N THR A 96 -2.81 8.59 -2.78
CA THR A 96 -1.47 8.06 -2.48
C THR A 96 -1.53 6.81 -1.62
N THR A 97 -2.50 6.70 -0.70
CA THR A 97 -2.74 5.51 0.12
C THR A 97 -3.14 4.28 -0.70
N GLU A 98 -3.98 4.44 -1.73
CA GLU A 98 -4.37 3.35 -2.63
C GLU A 98 -3.16 2.86 -3.42
N ILE A 99 -2.40 3.78 -4.01
CA ILE A 99 -1.21 3.46 -4.78
C ILE A 99 -0.14 2.83 -3.89
N ALA A 100 0.08 3.34 -2.67
CA ALA A 100 1.02 2.75 -1.72
C ALA A 100 0.66 1.29 -1.37
N LYS A 101 -0.63 0.95 -1.24
CA LYS A 101 -1.09 -0.43 -1.03
C LYS A 101 -0.82 -1.32 -2.24
N VAL A 102 -1.06 -0.81 -3.46
CA VAL A 102 -0.78 -1.54 -4.70
C VAL A 102 0.71 -1.83 -4.83
N ILE A 103 1.55 -0.80 -4.68
CA ILE A 103 3.01 -0.94 -4.74
C ILE A 103 3.49 -1.91 -3.66
N LYS A 104 3.04 -1.76 -2.41
CA LYS A 104 3.39 -2.69 -1.33
C LYS A 104 3.05 -4.13 -1.70
N ALA A 105 1.84 -4.40 -2.15
CA ALA A 105 1.41 -5.75 -2.52
C ALA A 105 2.20 -6.31 -3.71
N SER A 106 2.64 -5.46 -4.64
CA SER A 106 3.52 -5.89 -5.74
C SER A 106 4.93 -6.22 -5.23
N LEU A 107 5.52 -5.38 -4.38
CA LEU A 107 6.84 -5.65 -3.82
C LEU A 107 6.85 -6.89 -2.91
N GLU A 108 5.77 -7.13 -2.15
CA GLU A 108 5.60 -8.36 -1.35
C GLU A 108 5.67 -9.62 -2.24
N GLU A 109 5.00 -9.62 -3.40
CA GLU A 109 5.05 -10.76 -4.35
C GLU A 109 6.42 -10.91 -5.01
N ILE A 110 7.09 -9.79 -5.35
CA ILE A 110 8.46 -9.83 -5.90
C ILE A 110 9.41 -10.44 -4.86
N ALA A 111 9.40 -9.93 -3.62
CA ALA A 111 10.27 -10.37 -2.53
C ALA A 111 10.09 -11.86 -2.19
N GLY A 112 8.84 -12.34 -2.15
CA GLY A 112 8.50 -13.70 -1.74
C GLY A 112 8.41 -14.69 -2.90
N GLU A 113 7.26 -14.68 -3.58
CA GLU A 113 6.76 -15.77 -4.42
C GLU A 113 7.36 -15.81 -5.82
N THR A 114 7.77 -14.65 -6.35
CA THR A 114 8.22 -14.52 -7.76
C THR A 114 9.42 -15.41 -8.05
N THR A 115 9.36 -16.17 -9.14
CA THR A 115 10.46 -16.96 -9.69
C THR A 115 10.94 -16.38 -11.02
N TRP A 116 12.04 -16.91 -11.57
CA TRP A 116 12.58 -16.40 -12.85
C TRP A 116 11.58 -16.52 -14.01
N THR A 117 10.77 -17.58 -14.02
CA THR A 117 9.75 -17.81 -15.05
C THR A 117 8.61 -16.78 -15.02
N ASP A 118 8.46 -16.06 -13.91
CA ASP A 118 7.42 -15.04 -13.74
C ASP A 118 7.86 -13.67 -14.29
N VAL A 119 9.17 -13.47 -14.52
CA VAL A 119 9.73 -12.22 -15.06
C VAL A 119 9.44 -12.16 -16.57
N PRO A 120 8.53 -11.28 -17.02
CA PRO A 120 8.18 -11.20 -18.43
C PRO A 120 9.32 -10.56 -19.23
N GLY A 121 9.39 -10.85 -20.54
CA GLY A 121 10.23 -10.09 -21.48
C GLY A 121 11.74 -10.21 -21.28
N THR A 122 12.28 -11.36 -20.86
CA THR A 122 13.71 -11.52 -20.57
C THR A 122 14.53 -12.11 -21.73
N THR A 123 14.03 -12.03 -22.97
CA THR A 123 14.71 -12.54 -24.18
C THR A 123 15.24 -11.41 -25.06
N ILE A 124 16.15 -11.75 -25.97
CA ILE A 124 16.76 -10.78 -26.90
C ILE A 124 15.74 -10.08 -27.81
N GLU A 125 14.63 -10.74 -28.15
CA GLU A 125 13.57 -10.17 -28.99
C GLU A 125 12.60 -9.29 -28.20
N SER A 126 12.50 -9.50 -26.88
CA SER A 126 11.46 -8.91 -26.04
C SER A 126 11.97 -7.83 -25.08
N CYS A 127 13.29 -7.67 -24.94
CA CYS A 127 13.90 -6.61 -24.15
C CYS A 127 15.14 -6.01 -24.80
N GLY A 128 15.20 -4.67 -24.80
CA GLY A 128 16.30 -3.90 -25.38
C GLY A 128 17.66 -4.13 -24.69
N ASN A 129 17.67 -4.64 -23.46
CA ASN A 129 18.90 -5.03 -22.75
C ASN A 129 18.68 -6.29 -21.88
N TYR A 130 18.26 -7.38 -22.50
CA TYR A 130 17.87 -8.63 -21.81
C TYR A 130 18.95 -9.25 -20.90
N LYS A 131 20.23 -8.89 -21.08
CA LYS A 131 21.34 -9.39 -20.25
C LYS A 131 21.43 -8.68 -18.89
N ASP A 132 20.86 -7.49 -18.75
CA ASP A 132 20.91 -6.68 -17.53
C ASP A 132 19.68 -6.93 -16.65
N HIS A 133 19.47 -8.19 -16.27
CA HIS A 133 18.41 -8.57 -15.34
C HIS A 133 19.01 -9.31 -14.14
N SER A 134 18.50 -9.03 -12.95
CA SER A 134 18.86 -9.75 -11.73
C SER A 134 17.65 -9.90 -10.81
N LEU A 135 17.02 -11.08 -10.83
CA LEU A 135 15.92 -11.38 -9.91
C LEU A 135 16.39 -11.46 -8.45
N PHE A 136 17.62 -11.90 -8.21
CA PHE A 136 18.22 -11.85 -6.88
C PHE A 136 18.26 -10.40 -6.36
N SER A 137 18.83 -9.48 -7.15
CA SER A 137 18.87 -8.07 -6.78
C SER A 137 17.46 -7.51 -6.57
N ALA A 138 16.53 -7.79 -7.49
CA ALA A 138 15.14 -7.33 -7.35
C ALA A 138 14.50 -7.78 -6.04
N LYS A 139 14.66 -9.04 -5.66
CA LYS A 139 14.12 -9.60 -4.40
C LYS A 139 14.71 -8.92 -3.17
N GLU A 140 16.02 -8.79 -3.09
CA GLU A 140 16.68 -8.21 -1.92
C GLU A 140 16.32 -6.73 -1.74
N TRP A 141 16.25 -5.97 -2.84
CA TRP A 141 15.77 -4.58 -2.78
C TRP A 141 14.31 -4.50 -2.33
N CYS A 142 13.42 -5.35 -2.87
CA CYS A 142 12.02 -5.34 -2.44
C CYS A 142 11.87 -5.65 -0.95
N LYS A 143 12.65 -6.60 -0.40
CA LYS A 143 12.67 -6.89 1.04
C LYS A 143 13.12 -5.67 1.85
N LEU A 144 14.26 -5.07 1.48
CA LEU A 144 14.78 -3.89 2.16
C LEU A 144 13.77 -2.73 2.20
N ILE A 145 13.11 -2.46 1.07
CA ILE A 145 12.08 -1.42 0.96
C ILE A 145 10.86 -1.75 1.84
N LEU A 146 10.42 -3.01 1.84
CA LEU A 146 9.29 -3.45 2.65
C LEU A 146 9.58 -3.34 4.15
N ASP A 147 10.79 -3.69 4.58
CA ASP A 147 11.23 -3.61 5.97
C ASP A 147 11.23 -2.15 6.48
N GLN A 148 11.57 -1.19 5.63
CA GLN A 148 11.49 0.25 5.94
C GLN A 148 10.04 0.78 5.97
N GLY A 149 9.10 0.08 5.34
CA GLY A 149 7.70 0.44 5.18
C GLY A 149 7.45 1.48 4.08
N ILE A 150 6.29 1.41 3.42
CA ILE A 150 5.91 2.38 2.37
C ILE A 150 4.91 3.38 2.93
N SER A 151 5.30 4.66 2.97
CA SER A 151 4.46 5.78 3.41
C SER A 151 3.57 6.29 2.29
N ASP A 152 2.38 6.80 2.62
CA ASP A 152 1.53 7.55 1.69
C ASP A 152 1.72 9.08 1.78
N ASP A 153 2.67 9.52 2.60
CA ASP A 153 3.13 10.90 2.77
C ASP A 153 4.67 10.97 2.63
N PRO A 154 5.20 11.93 1.86
CA PRO A 154 6.64 12.04 1.62
C PRO A 154 7.44 12.67 2.78
N PHE A 155 6.81 13.34 3.75
CA PHE A 155 7.48 14.10 4.82
C PHE A 155 7.27 13.48 6.21
N LYS A 156 6.15 12.76 6.40
CA LYS A 156 5.77 12.04 7.61
C LYS A 156 5.68 10.55 7.32
N ARG A 157 6.11 9.72 8.27
CA ARG A 157 6.06 8.26 8.14
C ARG A 157 4.67 7.76 8.50
N HIS A 158 3.88 7.42 7.49
CA HIS A 158 2.57 6.76 7.63
C HIS A 158 2.60 5.41 6.89
N PRO A 159 3.38 4.43 7.39
CA PRO A 159 3.54 3.17 6.68
C PRO A 159 2.19 2.45 6.53
N CYS A 160 1.91 1.94 5.32
CA CYS A 160 0.75 1.10 5.06
C CYS A 160 0.88 -0.21 5.86
N VAL A 161 0.39 -0.24 7.10
CA VAL A 161 0.42 -1.42 7.97
C VAL A 161 -0.70 -2.40 7.61
N LYS A 162 -0.38 -3.70 7.61
CA LYS A 162 -1.39 -4.76 7.61
C LYS A 162 -2.02 -4.77 9.00
N TYR A 163 -3.26 -4.34 9.14
CA TYR A 163 -4.04 -4.61 10.34
C TYR A 163 -4.45 -6.09 10.30
N TRP A 164 -3.83 -6.92 11.14
CA TRP A 164 -4.37 -8.23 11.47
C TRP A 164 -5.39 -8.03 12.58
N ILE A 165 -6.68 -8.12 12.23
CA ILE A 165 -7.73 -8.21 13.25
C ILE A 165 -7.75 -9.67 13.72
N HIS A 166 -7.09 -9.93 14.85
CA HIS A 166 -7.29 -11.18 15.57
C HIS A 166 -8.63 -11.09 16.32
N ILE A 167 -9.68 -11.66 15.75
CA ILE A 167 -10.94 -11.87 16.49
C ILE A 167 -10.72 -13.10 17.38
N PHE A 168 -10.39 -12.89 18.65
CA PHE A 168 -10.46 -13.95 19.65
C PHE A 168 -11.94 -14.15 20.02
N SER A 169 -12.54 -15.25 19.58
CA SER A 169 -13.78 -15.72 20.20
C SER A 169 -13.41 -16.56 21.43
N ASN A 170 -14.06 -16.31 22.56
CA ASN A 170 -13.88 -17.09 23.80
C ASN A 170 -14.52 -18.49 23.72
N PHE A 171 -14.60 -19.08 22.53
CA PHE A 171 -15.08 -20.45 22.34
C PHE A 171 -13.90 -21.40 22.24
N GLN A 172 -13.86 -22.40 23.11
CA GLN A 172 -12.90 -23.51 23.14
C GLN A 172 -13.00 -24.46 21.91
N SER A 173 -13.51 -23.96 20.79
CA SER A 173 -13.74 -24.71 19.56
C SER A 173 -13.29 -23.85 18.39
N THR A 174 -12.15 -24.18 17.79
CA THR A 174 -11.63 -23.56 16.57
C THR A 174 -12.65 -23.64 15.44
N PHE A 175 -13.28 -22.53 15.11
CA PHE A 175 -14.00 -22.31 13.86
C PHE A 175 -13.20 -21.32 13.01
N LEU A 176 -12.70 -21.76 11.86
CA LEU A 176 -12.21 -20.85 10.82
C LEU A 176 -13.42 -20.17 10.18
N LEU A 177 -13.68 -18.92 10.55
CA LEU A 177 -14.61 -18.04 9.83
C LEU A 177 -13.83 -17.21 8.81
N TYR A 178 -14.06 -17.48 7.53
CA TYR A 178 -13.60 -16.64 6.43
C TYR A 178 -14.49 -15.40 6.32
N PHE A 179 -13.95 -14.21 6.61
CA PHE A 179 -14.62 -12.94 6.31
C PHE A 179 -13.98 -12.28 5.09
N ASN A 180 -14.74 -12.15 4.02
CA ASN A 180 -14.40 -11.29 2.88
C ASN A 180 -14.99 -9.91 3.13
N PHE A 181 -14.21 -8.97 3.67
CA PHE A 181 -14.63 -7.58 3.82
C PHE A 181 -14.45 -6.83 2.50
N LYS A 182 -15.53 -6.65 1.73
CA LYS A 182 -15.66 -5.53 0.79
C LYS A 182 -16.26 -4.37 1.58
N ILE A 183 -15.54 -3.24 1.68
CA ILE A 183 -16.07 -2.01 2.25
C ILE A 183 -17.15 -1.51 1.28
N GLY A 184 -18.40 -1.86 1.56
CA GLY A 184 -19.57 -1.48 0.79
C GLY A 184 -20.77 -1.46 1.72
N PHE A 185 -21.37 -0.27 1.84
CA PHE A 185 -22.62 0.03 2.53
C PHE A 185 -23.64 -1.12 2.44
N PHE A 186 -24.05 -1.72 3.56
CA PHE A 186 -25.30 -2.50 3.59
C PHE A 186 -26.10 -2.32 4.88
N LYS A 187 -27.39 -2.03 4.67
CA LYS A 187 -28.49 -2.10 5.63
C LYS A 187 -28.80 -3.58 5.93
N SER A 188 -28.92 -3.90 7.22
CA SER A 188 -29.46 -5.13 7.84
C SER A 188 -28.79 -6.47 7.51
N LEU A 189 -28.37 -7.16 8.57
CA LEU A 189 -27.91 -8.56 8.59
C LEU A 189 -29.11 -9.49 8.90
N PHE A 190 -29.36 -10.50 8.05
CA PHE A 190 -30.31 -11.59 8.33
C PHE A 190 -29.53 -12.83 8.77
N ILE A 191 -29.70 -13.27 10.01
CA ILE A 191 -29.16 -14.54 10.52
C ILE A 191 -30.30 -15.57 10.54
N ARG A 192 -30.18 -16.64 9.75
CA ARG A 192 -31.12 -17.78 9.78
C ARG A 192 -30.55 -18.85 10.73
N SER A 193 -31.10 -18.92 11.94
CA SER A 193 -30.74 -19.90 12.97
C SER A 193 -31.52 -21.21 12.76
N ALA A 194 -30.81 -22.34 12.64
CA ALA A 194 -31.39 -23.67 12.81
C ALA A 194 -31.24 -24.09 14.28
N TYR A 195 -32.36 -24.06 14.99
CA TYR A 195 -32.69 -24.69 16.27
C TYR A 195 -31.90 -24.34 17.57
N THR A 196 -32.75 -24.00 18.55
CA THR A 196 -32.62 -24.12 20.02
C THR A 196 -31.71 -23.16 20.79
N THR A 197 -32.37 -22.10 21.26
CA THR A 197 -32.21 -21.33 22.53
C THR A 197 -31.05 -21.71 23.46
N TRP A 198 -30.23 -20.72 23.85
CA TRP A 198 -30.06 -20.23 25.23
C TRP A 198 -29.33 -18.88 25.20
N SER A 199 -29.82 -17.95 26.03
CA SER A 199 -29.24 -16.62 26.26
C SER A 199 -27.99 -16.70 27.13
N THR A 200 -26.97 -15.92 26.80
CA THR A 200 -26.35 -14.94 27.72
C THR A 200 -25.35 -14.09 26.93
N THR A 201 -25.31 -12.82 27.32
CA THR A 201 -24.49 -11.70 26.84
C THR A 201 -23.07 -12.09 26.42
N SER A 202 -22.75 -11.92 25.14
CA SER A 202 -21.40 -12.07 24.60
C SER A 202 -20.85 -10.69 24.25
N ASP A 203 -19.97 -10.15 25.09
CA ASP A 203 -19.16 -8.98 24.74
C ASP A 203 -18.09 -9.41 23.72
N ILE A 204 -18.11 -8.82 22.52
CA ILE A 204 -17.04 -8.98 21.53
C ILE A 204 -15.99 -7.91 21.83
N VAL A 205 -14.81 -8.34 22.28
CA VAL A 205 -13.65 -7.45 22.47
C VAL A 205 -12.78 -7.56 21.22
N VAL A 206 -12.66 -6.47 20.46
CA VAL A 206 -11.71 -6.36 19.35
C VAL A 206 -10.47 -5.64 19.86
N ILE A 207 -9.36 -6.37 19.95
CA ILE A 207 -8.05 -5.82 20.32
C ILE A 207 -7.26 -5.59 19.03
N LEU A 208 -6.95 -4.33 18.72
CA LEU A 208 -6.07 -3.97 17.62
C LEU A 208 -4.65 -3.79 18.17
N CYS A 209 -3.70 -4.59 17.69
CA CYS A 209 -2.29 -4.48 18.05
C CYS A 209 -1.50 -3.89 16.86
N PRO A 210 -0.73 -2.80 17.03
CA PRO A 210 0.19 -2.34 15.99
C PRO A 210 1.35 -3.33 15.80
N ALA A 211 1.76 -3.54 14.55
CA ALA A 211 2.78 -4.52 14.18
C ALA A 211 4.24 -4.01 14.30
N SER A 212 4.48 -2.76 14.73
CA SER A 212 5.83 -2.20 14.88
C SER A 212 6.24 -2.11 16.36
N LEU A 213 7.31 -2.80 16.73
CA LEU A 213 7.83 -2.92 18.09
C LEU A 213 8.66 -1.72 18.59
N GLU A 214 8.68 -0.58 17.89
CA GLU A 214 9.60 0.54 18.21
C GLU A 214 8.98 1.76 18.89
N GLU A 215 7.66 1.80 19.10
CA GLU A 215 7.03 2.82 19.94
C GLU A 215 6.12 2.17 20.98
N ALA A 216 6.08 2.74 22.19
CA ALA A 216 5.38 2.20 23.35
C ALA A 216 3.96 1.71 22.98
N PRO A 217 3.53 0.51 23.43
CA PRO A 217 2.29 -0.09 22.98
C PRO A 217 1.09 0.77 23.42
N GLN A 218 0.54 1.57 22.50
CA GLN A 218 -0.76 2.18 22.66
C GLN A 218 -1.81 1.12 22.35
N TRP A 219 -2.47 0.62 23.41
CA TRP A 219 -3.58 -0.31 23.29
C TRP A 219 -4.85 0.46 22.89
N TYR A 220 -5.41 0.14 21.74
CA TYR A 220 -6.72 0.65 21.34
C TYR A 220 -7.78 -0.44 21.61
N ILE A 221 -8.62 -0.19 22.60
CA ILE A 221 -9.80 -1.04 22.88
C ILE A 221 -10.97 -0.47 22.08
N LEU A 222 -11.39 -1.16 21.02
CA LEU A 222 -12.64 -0.85 20.33
C LEU A 222 -13.76 -1.70 20.96
N CYS A 223 -14.47 -1.17 21.95
CA CYS A 223 -15.67 -1.80 22.49
C CYS A 223 -16.86 -1.55 21.56
N LEU A 224 -17.20 -2.54 20.72
CA LEU A 224 -18.46 -2.55 19.98
C LEU A 224 -19.54 -3.23 20.85
N SER A 225 -20.23 -2.45 21.69
CA SER A 225 -21.43 -2.94 22.36
C SER A 225 -22.62 -2.86 21.40
N VAL A 226 -23.13 -4.00 20.94
CA VAL A 226 -24.40 -4.05 20.22
C VAL A 226 -25.53 -3.94 21.25
N PHE A 227 -25.85 -2.72 21.67
CA PHE A 227 -27.13 -2.45 22.33
C PHE A 227 -28.17 -2.14 21.27
N GLN A 228 -29.23 -2.95 21.28
CA GLN A 228 -30.43 -2.70 20.51
C GLN A 228 -30.91 -1.27 20.81
N SER A 229 -30.91 -0.42 19.78
CA SER A 229 -31.36 0.98 19.79
C SER A 229 -30.63 1.95 20.74
N MET A 230 -29.39 2.35 20.41
CA MET A 230 -28.89 3.72 20.71
C MET A 230 -27.67 4.05 19.83
N ILE A 231 -27.68 5.22 19.20
CA ILE A 231 -26.53 5.81 18.53
C ILE A 231 -25.54 6.22 19.63
N ILE A 232 -24.33 5.63 19.65
CA ILE A 232 -23.26 6.05 20.56
C ILE A 232 -22.39 7.07 19.83
N TYR A 233 -22.30 8.28 20.40
CA TYR A 233 -21.33 9.30 20.03
C TYR A 233 -19.92 8.88 20.49
N LEU A 234 -18.93 9.06 19.62
CA LEU A 234 -17.51 8.96 19.96
C LEU A 234 -17.16 10.13 20.89
N SER A 235 -16.64 9.87 22.11
CA SER A 235 -15.91 10.88 22.87
C SER A 235 -14.43 10.50 22.97
N TRP A 236 -13.61 11.52 22.79
CA TRP A 236 -12.16 11.47 22.72
C TRP A 236 -11.64 11.98 24.07
N ASN A 237 -10.93 11.15 24.82
CA ASN A 237 -10.19 11.61 26.00
C ASN A 237 -8.72 11.30 25.77
N SER A 238 -7.92 12.34 25.52
CA SER A 238 -6.48 12.28 25.66
C SER A 238 -6.12 11.96 27.12
N PRO A 239 -5.12 11.13 27.41
CA PRO A 239 -4.60 11.02 28.77
C PRO A 239 -3.93 12.35 29.18
N PRO A 240 -4.03 12.77 30.46
CA PRO A 240 -3.30 13.93 30.93
C PRO A 240 -1.80 13.60 31.00
N ASP A 241 -0.98 14.58 30.61
CA ASP A 241 0.47 14.53 30.69
C ASP A 241 0.93 14.24 32.13
N PHE A 242 1.66 13.13 32.34
CA PHE A 242 2.71 12.97 33.36
C PHE A 242 3.66 11.84 32.97
#